data_AF-A0A662HFF9-F1
#
_entry.id   AF-A0A662HFF9-F1
#
_cell.length_a   1.000
_cell.length_b   1.000
_cell.length_c   1.000
_cell.angle_alpha   90.00
_cell.angle_beta   90.00
_cell.angle_gamma   90.00
#
_symmetry.space_group_name_H-M   'P 1'
#
loop_
_entity.id
_entity.type
_entity.pdbx_description
1 polymer ?
#
loop_
_entity_poly.entity_id
_entity_poly.type
_entity_poly.pdbx_seq_one_letter_code
_entity_poly.pdbx_strand_id
1 'polypeptide(L)' 'MLKTKALNRLRRKITIETLWLYIISVLKDKPTYAYDVKVKIRKKFGFNPTTITLYVVLYRLVKEG' A
#
# COMPACT_ATOMS: atom_id res chain seq x y z
N MET A 1 8.70 16.17 -16.44
CA MET A 1 8.02 14.95 -16.91
C MET A 1 6.51 15.23 -17.00
N LEU A 2 5.92 15.17 -18.19
CA LEU A 2 4.49 15.42 -18.42
C LEU A 2 3.64 14.38 -17.68
N LYS A 3 2.95 14.76 -16.61
CA LYS A 3 2.00 13.90 -15.89
C LYS A 3 0.68 13.87 -16.65
N THR A 4 0.48 12.88 -17.51
CA THR A 4 -0.80 12.70 -18.20
C THR A 4 -1.88 12.20 -17.24
N LYS A 5 -3.15 12.50 -17.53
CA LYS A 5 -4.31 11.95 -16.79
C LYS A 5 -4.28 10.41 -16.76
N ALA A 6 -3.86 9.80 -17.87
CA ALA A 6 -3.72 8.35 -18.00
C ALA A 6 -2.64 7.79 -17.04
N LEU A 7 -1.46 8.42 -16.99
CA LEU A 7 -0.37 8.01 -16.10
C LEU A 7 -0.75 8.15 -14.62
N ASN A 8 -1.43 9.23 -14.24
CA ASN A 8 -1.90 9.43 -12.86
C ASN A 8 -2.94 8.37 -12.47
N ARG A 9 -3.86 8.03 -13.37
CA ARG A 9 -4.85 6.96 -13.16
C ARG A 9 -4.17 5.61 -12.97
N LEU A 10 -3.23 5.26 -13.85
CA LEU A 10 -2.47 4.02 -13.76
C LEU A 10 -1.74 3.94 -12.41
N ARG A 11 -0.98 4.98 -12.05
CA ARG A 11 -0.27 5.04 -10.77
C ARG A 11 -1.20 4.83 -9.58
N ARG A 12 -2.37 5.47 -9.56
CA ARG A 12 -3.36 5.30 -8.48
C ARG A 12 -3.90 3.86 -8.42
N LYS A 13 -4.25 3.27 -9.57
CA LYS A 13 -4.78 1.89 -9.68
C LYS A 13 -3.79 0.84 -9.18
N ILE A 14 -2.51 0.98 -9.54
CA ILE A 14 -1.46 0.02 -9.17
C ILE A 14 -0.84 0.26 -7.81
N THR A 15 -1.18 1.33 -7.08
CA THR A 15 -0.60 1.61 -5.75
C THR A 15 -1.65 1.67 -4.66
N ILE A 16 -2.51 2.70 -4.67
CA ILE A 16 -3.44 3.00 -3.58
C ILE A 16 -4.65 2.05 -3.62
N GLU A 17 -5.24 1.83 -4.79
CA GLU A 17 -6.44 1.00 -4.91
C GLU A 17 -6.14 -0.50 -4.77
N THR A 18 -4.88 -0.88 -4.95
CA THR A 18 -4.36 -2.24 -4.80
C THR A 18 -3.42 -2.37 -3.60
N LEU A 19 -3.49 -1.43 -2.64
CA LEU A 19 -2.56 -1.35 -1.50
C LEU A 19 -2.48 -2.66 -0.69
N TRP A 20 -3.60 -3.38 -0.59
CA TRP A 20 -3.71 -4.63 0.14
C TRP A 20 -2.70 -5.69 -0.33
N LEU A 21 -2.42 -5.77 -1.64
CA LEU A 21 -1.42 -6.71 -2.20
C LEU A 21 -0.02 -6.43 -1.64
N TYR A 22 0.34 -5.16 -1.53
CA TYR A 22 1.63 -4.73 -0.99
C TYR A 22 1.73 -4.99 0.51
N ILE A 23 0.64 -4.77 1.25
CA ILE A 23 0.56 -5.09 2.67
C ILE A 23 0.79 -6.59 2.89
N ILE A 24 0.04 -7.45 2.18
CA ILE A 24 0.19 -8.91 2.29
C ILE A 24 1.60 -9.35 1.89
N SER A 25 2.17 -8.81 0.81
CA SER A 25 3.56 -9.10 0.41
C SER A 25 4.56 -8.78 1.52
N VAL A 26 4.38 -7.66 2.22
CA VAL A 26 5.26 -7.26 3.34
C VAL A 26 5.06 -8.14 4.57
N LEU A 27 3.81 -8.47 4.90
CA LEU A 27 3.48 -9.29 6.07
C LEU A 27 3.87 -10.76 5.87
N LYS A 28 3.84 -11.27 4.63
CA LYS A 28 4.31 -12.62 4.29
C LYS A 28 5.80 -12.80 4.58
N ASP A 29 6.62 -11.77 4.35
CA ASP A 29 8.06 -11.83 4.64
C ASP A 29 8.31 -11.85 6.16
N LYS A 30 7.63 -10.98 6.92
CA LYS A 30 7.70 -10.92 8.39
C LYS A 30 6.48 -10.18 8.96
N PRO A 31 5.65 -10.83 9.80
CA PRO A 31 4.58 -10.17 10.55
C PRO A 31 5.14 -8.99 11.36
N THR A 32 4.53 -7.81 11.25
CA THR A 32 5.07 -6.56 11.81
C THR A 32 3.95 -5.54 12.03
N TYR A 33 4.22 -4.48 12.79
CA TYR A 33 3.25 -3.41 13.06
C TYR A 33 2.98 -2.53 11.82
N ALA A 34 1.81 -1.88 11.80
CA ALA A 34 1.37 -1.03 10.68
C ALA A 34 2.38 0.08 10.32
N TYR A 35 3.05 0.69 11.30
CA TYR A 35 4.10 1.67 11.04
C TYR A 35 5.26 1.08 10.22
N ASP A 36 5.72 -0.12 10.58
CA ASP A 36 6.78 -0.80 9.86
C ASP A 36 6.36 -1.21 8.45
N VAL A 37 5.09 -1.59 8.27
CA VAL A 37 4.53 -1.90 6.95
C VAL A 37 4.68 -0.69 6.01
N LYS A 38 4.35 0.52 6.48
CA LYS A 38 4.52 1.75 5.69
C LYS A 38 5.98 1.96 5.26
N VAL A 39 6.91 1.81 6.20
CA VAL A 39 8.35 1.98 5.93
C VAL A 39 8.84 0.94 4.92
N LYS A 40 8.42 -0.32 5.08
CA LYS A 40 8.78 -1.40 4.15
C LYS A 40 8.18 -1.19 2.76
N ILE A 41 6.93 -0.72 2.65
CA ILE A 41 6.31 -0.40 1.36
C ILE A 41 7.10 0.70 0.64
N ARG A 42 7.48 1.77 1.36
CA ARG A 42 8.30 2.84 0.80
C ARG A 42 9.65 2.33 0.31
N LYS A 43 10.33 1.51 1.10
CA LYS A 43 11.64 0.94 0.76
C LYS A 43 11.58 -0.06 -0.40
N LYS A 44 10.57 -0.93 -0.44
CA LYS A 44 10.46 -2.05 -1.42
C LYS A 44 9.81 -1.63 -2.74
N PHE A 45 8.85 -0.71 -2.71
CA PHE A 45 8.02 -0.37 -3.88
C PHE A 45 8.08 1.10 -4.31
N GLY A 46 8.80 1.95 -3.58
CA GLY A 46 9.05 3.34 -3.98
C GLY A 46 7.86 4.29 -3.88
N PHE A 47 6.77 3.89 -3.20
CA PHE A 47 5.63 4.77 -2.92
C PHE A 47 5.27 4.78 -1.44
N ASN A 48 4.58 5.84 -1.00
CA ASN A 48 4.28 6.06 0.42
C ASN A 48 2.76 6.21 0.61
N PRO A 49 2.05 5.18 1.09
CA PRO A 49 0.64 5.31 1.44
C PRO A 49 0.48 6.21 2.67
N THR A 50 -0.67 6.87 2.80
CA THR A 50 -0.99 7.58 4.04
C THR A 50 -1.20 6.57 5.17
N THR A 51 -0.91 6.99 6.40
CA THR A 51 -1.10 6.14 7.58
C THR A 51 -2.57 5.73 7.74
N ILE A 52 -3.51 6.67 7.52
CA ILE A 52 -4.95 6.41 7.60
C ILE A 52 -5.36 5.37 6.56
N THR A 53 -4.96 5.53 5.29
CA THR A 53 -5.28 4.56 4.22
C THR A 53 -4.75 3.16 4.56
N LEU A 54 -3.53 3.08 5.09
CA LEU A 54 -2.93 1.81 5.49
C LEU A 54 -3.74 1.11 6.59
N TYR A 55 -4.15 1.85 7.63
CA TYR A 55 -4.99 1.31 8.71
C TYR A 55 -6.36 0.87 8.23
N VAL A 56 -7.01 1.64 7.36
CA VAL A 56 -8.31 1.27 6.78
C VAL A 56 -8.20 -0.04 6.01
N VAL A 57 -7.16 -0.22 5.18
CA VAL A 57 -6.96 -1.46 4.43
C VAL A 57 -6.62 -2.62 5.36
N LEU A 58 -5.77 -2.43 6.37
CA LEU A 58 -5.47 -3.45 7.38
C LEU A 58 -6.74 -3.90 8.14
N TYR A 59 -7.55 -2.94 8.58
CA TYR A 59 -8.81 -3.22 9.27
C TYR A 59 -9.76 -4.04 8.38
N ARG A 60 -9.88 -3.67 7.09
CA ARG A 60 -10.69 -4.43 6.13
C ARG A 60 -10.17 -5.84 5.90
N LEU A 61 -8.85 -6.02 5.77
CA LEU A 61 -8.24 -7.34 5.64
C LEU A 61 -8.53 -8.25 6.83
N VAL A 62 -8.52 -7.70 8.06
CA VAL A 62 -8.85 -8.47 9.28
C VAL A 62 -10.35 -8.77 9.38
N LYS A 63 -11.21 -7.84 8.94
CA LYS A 63 -12.67 -7.98 9.02
C LYS A 63 -13.26 -8.89 7.94
N GLU A 64 -12.68 -8.86 6.74
CA GLU A 64 -13.16 -9.60 5.56
C GLU A 64 -12.45 -10.97 5.40
N GLY A 65 -11.42 -11.26 6.20
CA GLY A 65 -10.72 -12.55 6.26
C GLY A 65 -11.36 -13.53 7.22
#